data_AF-H0YDF0-F1
#
_entry.id   AF-H0YDF0-F1
#
_cell.length_a   1.000
_cell.length_b   1.000
_cell.length_c   1.000
_cell.angle_alpha   90.00
_cell.angle_beta   90.00
_cell.angle_gamma   90.00
#
_symmetry.space_group_name_H-M   'P 1'
#
loop_
_entity.id
_entity.type
_entity.pdbx_description
1 polymer ?
#
loop_
_entity_poly.entity_id
_entity_poly.type
_entity_poly.pdbx_seq_one_letter_code
_entity_poly.pdbx_strand_id
1 'polypeptide(L)'
;ELRGTREGTGVLLGNAEGGCFYVPGGKLVARGEFWDIVAITAADEKQELAYNQQLSEKLKRKELPLGVQYHVFVDPAGAKIGNGGSTLCALQCLEKLYGDKWNSFTILLIHSGGYSQRLPNASALGKIFTALPLGNPIYQMLELKLAMYIDFPLNMNPGILVTCADDIELYSIG
;
A
#
# COMPACT_ATOMS: atom_id res chain seq x y z
N GLU A 1 21.63 -16.11 -4.15
CA GLU A 1 21.19 -17.47 -3.78
C GLU A 1 20.19 -17.32 -2.64
N LEU A 2 18.95 -17.77 -2.82
CA LEU A 2 17.83 -17.54 -1.89
C LEU A 2 17.89 -18.55 -0.74
N ARG A 3 18.14 -18.10 0.49
CA ARG A 3 18.03 -18.95 1.69
C ARG A 3 16.82 -18.49 2.49
N GLY A 4 15.76 -19.32 2.50
CA GLY A 4 14.60 -19.09 3.36
C GLY A 4 14.96 -19.33 4.83
N THR A 5 14.60 -18.39 5.70
CA THR A 5 14.64 -18.59 7.15
C THR A 5 13.35 -19.25 7.63
N ARG A 6 13.48 -20.02 8.72
CA ARG A 6 12.47 -20.97 9.24
C ARG A 6 11.24 -20.34 9.90
N GLU A 7 11.12 -19.02 9.92
CA GLU A 7 9.95 -18.33 10.50
C GLU A 7 9.24 -17.55 9.39
N GLY A 8 8.18 -18.16 8.86
CA GLY A 8 7.37 -17.59 7.79
C GLY A 8 6.60 -16.37 8.26
N THR A 9 7.16 -15.18 8.06
CA THR A 9 6.45 -13.95 7.69
C THR A 9 7.49 -13.03 7.04
N GLY A 10 7.19 -12.55 5.82
CA GLY A 10 7.88 -11.50 5.03
C GLY A 10 9.38 -11.66 4.71
N VAL A 11 9.72 -11.83 3.42
CA VAL A 11 11.05 -11.51 2.86
C VAL A 11 10.90 -11.24 1.36
N LEU A 12 11.50 -10.15 0.83
CA LEU A 12 12.22 -10.00 -0.47
C LEU A 12 12.18 -8.52 -0.91
N LEU A 13 13.28 -7.83 -1.24
CA LEU A 13 14.31 -8.15 -2.24
C LEU A 13 15.71 -7.71 -1.76
N GLY A 14 16.76 -8.40 -2.22
CA GLY A 14 18.15 -7.98 -2.06
C GLY A 14 18.80 -7.60 -3.39
N ASN A 15 19.78 -6.70 -3.34
CA ASN A 15 20.99 -6.76 -4.16
C ASN A 15 22.15 -5.93 -3.59
N ALA A 16 23.36 -6.42 -3.92
CA ALA A 16 24.72 -5.93 -3.72
C ALA A 16 25.22 -5.57 -2.30
N GLU A 17 24.44 -4.94 -1.43
CA GLU A 17 24.92 -4.53 -0.10
C GLU A 17 23.86 -4.73 1.00
N GLY A 18 23.66 -5.99 1.40
CA GLY A 18 23.27 -6.35 2.77
C GLY A 18 21.92 -5.89 3.38
N GLY A 19 21.04 -5.17 2.69
CA GLY A 19 19.72 -4.79 3.20
C GLY A 19 18.61 -5.80 2.85
N CYS A 20 17.85 -6.27 3.85
CA CYS A 20 16.66 -7.10 3.65
C CYS A 20 15.41 -6.30 4.03
N PHE A 21 14.60 -5.91 3.04
CA PHE A 21 13.30 -5.25 3.30
C PHE A 21 12.26 -6.29 3.74
N TYR A 22 11.63 -6.04 4.89
CA TYR A 22 10.68 -6.93 5.55
C TYR A 22 9.38 -6.21 5.87
N VAL A 23 8.24 -6.59 5.26
CA VAL A 23 6.93 -6.13 5.72
C VAL A 23 6.51 -6.95 6.95
N PRO A 24 6.30 -6.32 8.11
CA PRO A 24 6.09 -7.03 9.38
C PRO A 24 4.65 -7.55 9.55
N GLY A 25 4.24 -8.48 8.68
CA GLY A 25 2.91 -9.09 8.71
C GLY A 25 2.55 -9.65 10.09
N GLY A 26 1.37 -9.27 10.60
CA GLY A 26 0.84 -9.75 11.88
C GLY A 26 1.53 -9.19 13.13
N LYS A 27 2.57 -8.38 12.97
CA LYS A 27 3.25 -7.71 14.09
C LYS A 27 2.63 -6.34 14.31
N LEU A 28 2.46 -6.00 15.59
CA LEU A 28 2.09 -4.65 15.98
C LEU A 28 3.29 -3.73 15.74
N VAL A 29 3.11 -2.70 14.92
CA VAL A 29 4.12 -1.66 14.68
C VAL A 29 3.79 -0.41 15.50
N ALA A 30 4.81 0.22 16.07
CA ALA A 30 4.62 1.48 16.78
C ALA A 30 4.59 2.67 15.81
N ARG A 31 4.05 3.79 16.28
CA ARG A 31 4.08 5.05 15.54
C ARG A 31 5.52 5.44 15.21
N GLY A 32 5.77 5.79 13.96
CA GLY A 32 7.09 6.16 13.45
C GLY A 32 7.97 4.98 13.01
N GLU A 33 7.63 3.74 13.38
CA GLU A 33 8.34 2.54 12.86
C GLU A 33 7.79 2.09 11.50
N PHE A 34 6.55 2.46 11.20
CA PHE A 34 5.86 2.17 9.96
C PHE A 34 4.86 3.29 9.64
N TRP A 35 4.18 3.16 8.50
CA TRP A 35 3.09 4.06 8.12
C TRP A 35 2.00 4.08 9.16
N ASP A 36 1.57 5.28 9.58
CA ASP A 36 0.37 5.43 10.42
C ASP A 36 -0.89 5.07 9.62
N ILE A 37 -0.92 5.48 8.34
CA ILE A 37 -2.06 5.28 7.44
C ILE A 37 -1.57 4.78 6.08
N VAL A 38 -2.27 3.77 5.54
CA VAL A 38 -2.16 3.35 4.14
C VAL A 38 -3.51 3.58 3.48
N ALA A 39 -3.57 4.56 2.58
CA ALA A 39 -4.77 4.92 1.85
C ALA A 39 -4.67 4.46 0.39
N ILE A 40 -5.71 3.79 -0.12
CA ILE A 40 -5.77 3.28 -1.48
C ILE A 40 -6.94 3.97 -2.20
N THR A 41 -6.71 4.56 -3.38
CA THR A 41 -7.84 5.11 -4.16
C THR A 41 -8.55 4.03 -4.97
N ALA A 42 -9.87 4.14 -5.08
CA ALA A 42 -10.73 3.29 -5.88
C ALA A 42 -11.56 4.13 -6.87
N ALA A 43 -11.85 3.58 -8.04
CA ALA A 43 -12.57 4.24 -9.12
C ALA A 43 -14.09 4.31 -8.87
N ASP A 44 -14.62 3.32 -8.15
CA ASP A 44 -16.04 3.18 -7.85
C ASP A 44 -16.26 2.32 -6.59
N GLU A 45 -17.51 2.27 -6.11
CA GLU A 45 -17.91 1.55 -4.91
C GLU A 45 -17.68 0.03 -5.01
N LYS A 46 -17.73 -0.54 -6.22
CA LYS A 46 -17.47 -1.98 -6.41
C LYS A 46 -15.99 -2.28 -6.18
N GLN A 47 -15.12 -1.42 -6.70
CA GLN A 47 -13.69 -1.52 -6.48
C GLN A 47 -13.34 -1.27 -5.01
N GLU A 48 -13.96 -0.29 -4.37
CA GLU A 48 -13.82 -0.05 -2.93
C GLU A 48 -14.18 -1.30 -2.11
N LEU A 49 -15.33 -1.91 -2.38
CA LEU A 49 -15.77 -3.13 -1.71
C LEU A 49 -14.76 -4.28 -1.90
N ALA A 50 -14.30 -4.50 -3.12
CA ALA A 50 -13.33 -5.55 -3.43
C ALA A 50 -11.99 -5.33 -2.72
N TYR A 51 -11.50 -4.09 -2.68
CA TYR A 51 -10.25 -3.74 -2.02
C TYR A 51 -10.34 -3.89 -0.51
N ASN A 52 -11.45 -3.47 0.09
CA ASN A 52 -11.70 -3.67 1.52
C ASN A 52 -11.76 -5.17 1.89
N GLN A 53 -12.35 -6.02 1.03
CA GLN A 53 -12.34 -7.46 1.22
C GLN A 53 -10.93 -8.04 1.16
N GLN A 54 -10.10 -7.62 0.19
CA GLN A 54 -8.70 -8.05 0.10
C GLN A 54 -7.92 -7.64 1.36
N LEU A 55 -8.01 -6.38 1.79
CA LEU A 55 -7.35 -5.90 3.01
C LEU A 55 -7.79 -6.68 4.26
N SER A 56 -9.09 -6.91 4.41
CA SER A 56 -9.67 -7.67 5.53
C SER A 56 -9.13 -9.10 5.58
N GLU A 57 -9.11 -9.80 4.44
CA GLU A 57 -8.59 -11.16 4.37
C GLU A 57 -7.09 -11.22 4.67
N LYS A 58 -6.31 -10.25 4.19
CA LYS A 58 -4.88 -10.14 4.48
C LYS A 58 -4.60 -9.90 5.96
N LEU A 59 -5.36 -9.01 6.60
CA LEU A 59 -5.26 -8.76 8.04
C LEU A 59 -5.61 -10.01 8.85
N LYS A 60 -6.66 -10.75 8.48
CA LYS A 60 -7.03 -12.04 9.12
C LYS A 60 -5.91 -13.08 8.99
N ARG A 61 -5.26 -13.12 7.82
CA ARG A 61 -4.12 -14.02 7.54
C ARG A 61 -2.80 -13.53 8.14
N LYS A 62 -2.80 -12.36 8.78
CA LYS A 62 -1.60 -11.73 9.38
C LYS A 62 -0.51 -11.44 8.33
N GLU A 63 -0.92 -11.11 7.10
CA GLU A 63 -0.01 -10.74 6.00
C GLU A 63 0.38 -9.26 6.08
N LEU A 64 -0.45 -8.42 6.71
CA LEU A 64 -0.22 -7.00 6.86
C LEU A 64 0.14 -6.63 8.32
N PRO A 65 0.95 -5.58 8.53
CA PRO A 65 1.25 -5.03 9.85
C PRO A 65 -0.03 -4.62 10.61
N LEU A 66 0.00 -4.80 11.93
CA LEU A 66 -1.07 -4.36 12.83
C LEU A 66 -0.72 -2.99 13.43
N GLY A 67 -1.73 -2.19 13.77
CA GLY A 67 -1.55 -0.82 14.29
C GLY A 67 -1.60 0.26 13.20
N VAL A 68 -1.58 -0.15 11.93
CA VAL A 68 -1.75 0.72 10.75
C VAL A 68 -3.23 0.88 10.42
N GLN A 69 -3.64 2.09 10.03
CA GLN A 69 -4.99 2.35 9.53
C GLN A 69 -5.02 2.16 8.01
N TYR A 70 -5.72 1.14 7.53
CA TYR A 70 -5.91 0.89 6.10
C TYR A 70 -7.25 1.45 5.64
N HIS A 71 -7.21 2.35 4.65
CA HIS A 71 -8.41 2.95 4.06
C HIS A 71 -8.45 2.74 2.57
N VAL A 72 -9.67 2.57 2.04
CA VAL A 72 -9.94 2.66 0.61
C VAL A 72 -10.86 3.86 0.41
N PHE A 73 -10.47 4.78 -0.47
CA PHE A 73 -11.26 5.97 -0.78
C PHE A 73 -11.74 5.92 -2.21
N VAL A 74 -13.05 5.94 -2.38
CA VAL A 74 -13.69 5.98 -3.70
C VAL A 74 -13.70 7.40 -4.27
N ASP A 75 -13.38 7.51 -5.56
CA ASP A 75 -13.56 8.75 -6.30
C ASP A 75 -15.07 9.08 -6.43
N PRO A 76 -15.47 10.36 -6.41
CA PRO A 76 -16.87 10.74 -6.58
C PRO A 76 -17.43 10.23 -7.91
N ALA A 77 -18.71 9.83 -7.88
CA ALA A 77 -19.41 9.38 -9.08
C ALA A 77 -19.42 10.47 -10.17
N GLY A 78 -19.23 10.05 -11.42
CA GLY A 78 -19.28 10.93 -12.58
C GLY A 78 -18.05 10.80 -13.47
N ALA A 79 -17.60 11.93 -14.03
CA ALA A 79 -16.45 11.96 -14.91
C ALA A 79 -15.15 11.64 -14.14
N LYS A 80 -14.21 11.00 -14.82
CA LYS A 80 -12.90 10.67 -14.24
C LYS A 80 -12.17 11.96 -13.85
N ILE A 81 -11.83 12.07 -12.57
CA ILE A 81 -11.18 13.26 -11.99
C ILE A 81 -9.64 13.22 -12.11
N GLY A 82 -9.07 12.07 -12.46
CA GLY A 82 -7.62 11.85 -12.56
C GLY A 82 -6.92 11.84 -11.20
N ASN A 83 -5.64 11.45 -11.18
CA ASN A 83 -4.90 11.21 -9.93
C ASN A 83 -4.84 12.44 -9.01
N GLY A 84 -4.72 13.66 -9.58
CA GLY A 84 -4.75 14.89 -8.80
C GLY A 84 -6.11 15.10 -8.10
N GLY A 85 -7.21 14.85 -8.82
CA GLY A 85 -8.55 14.87 -8.22
C GLY A 85 -8.72 13.78 -7.16
N SER A 86 -8.28 12.55 -7.44
CA SER A 86 -8.33 11.44 -6.48
C SER A 86 -7.51 11.73 -5.23
N THR A 87 -6.37 12.43 -5.38
CA THR A 87 -5.57 12.91 -4.24
C THR A 87 -6.40 13.84 -3.38
N LEU A 88 -6.96 14.91 -3.96
CA LEU A 88 -7.78 15.87 -3.21
C LEU A 88 -8.99 15.22 -2.53
N CYS A 89 -9.63 14.25 -3.19
CA CYS A 89 -10.72 13.48 -2.60
C CYS A 89 -10.24 12.67 -1.38
N ALA A 90 -9.11 11.95 -1.51
CA ALA A 90 -8.53 11.19 -0.41
C ALA A 90 -8.15 12.10 0.78
N LEU A 91 -7.57 13.28 0.52
CA LEU A 91 -7.27 14.27 1.56
C LEU A 91 -8.54 14.74 2.28
N GLN A 92 -9.60 15.03 1.54
CA GLN A 92 -10.88 15.43 2.13
C GLN A 92 -11.47 14.30 3.00
N CYS A 93 -11.34 13.04 2.58
CA CYS A 93 -11.76 11.89 3.38
C CYS A 93 -10.93 11.74 4.66
N LEU A 94 -9.60 11.91 4.58
CA LEU A 94 -8.70 11.88 5.74
C LEU A 94 -9.04 12.99 6.73
N GLU A 95 -9.27 14.21 6.24
CA GLU A 95 -9.69 15.34 7.06
C GLU A 95 -11.03 15.07 7.77
N LYS A 96 -12.01 14.49 7.07
CA LYS A 96 -13.30 14.11 7.68
C LYS A 96 -13.15 13.04 8.77
N LEU A 97 -12.27 12.06 8.57
CA LEU A 97 -12.08 10.93 9.50
C LEU A 97 -11.27 11.33 10.74
N TYR A 98 -10.26 12.17 10.57
CA TYR A 98 -9.27 12.44 11.61
C TYR A 98 -9.26 13.88 12.11
N GLY A 99 -10.02 14.78 11.48
CA GLY A 99 -9.96 16.22 11.72
C GLY A 99 -8.53 16.74 11.58
N ASP A 100 -8.19 17.79 12.32
CA ASP A 100 -6.86 18.42 12.26
C ASP A 100 -5.68 17.47 12.54
N LYS A 101 -5.92 16.31 13.17
CA LYS A 101 -4.87 15.35 13.51
C LYS A 101 -4.25 14.68 12.30
N TRP A 102 -4.90 14.69 11.13
CA TRP A 102 -4.39 13.99 9.95
C TRP A 102 -3.01 14.48 9.52
N ASN A 103 -2.71 15.76 9.75
CA ASN A 103 -1.42 16.39 9.48
C ASN A 103 -0.26 15.86 10.34
N SER A 104 -0.56 15.08 11.39
CA SER A 104 0.43 14.51 12.29
C SER A 104 0.83 13.07 11.91
N PHE A 105 0.19 12.49 10.89
CA PHE A 105 0.44 11.13 10.45
C PHE A 105 1.45 11.04 9.31
N THR A 106 2.18 9.93 9.24
CA THR A 106 2.84 9.48 8.00
C THR A 106 1.85 8.64 7.20
N ILE A 107 1.57 9.07 5.97
CA ILE A 107 0.52 8.47 5.13
C ILE A 107 1.12 8.01 3.81
N LEU A 108 0.90 6.74 3.47
CA LEU A 108 1.15 6.22 2.13
C LEU A 108 -0.17 6.27 1.35
N LEU A 109 -0.24 7.14 0.34
CA LEU A 109 -1.39 7.23 -0.58
C LEU A 109 -1.06 6.54 -1.90
N ILE A 110 -1.77 5.44 -2.19
CA ILE A 110 -1.59 4.61 -3.37
C ILE A 110 -2.73 4.83 -4.34
N HIS A 111 -2.44 5.40 -5.50
CA HIS A 111 -3.41 5.51 -6.58
C HIS A 111 -3.67 4.16 -7.24
N SER A 112 -4.86 3.60 -7.03
CA SER A 112 -5.28 2.32 -7.61
C SER A 112 -6.60 2.39 -8.39
N GLY A 113 -7.26 3.55 -8.43
CA GLY A 113 -8.55 3.81 -9.08
C GLY A 113 -8.58 3.81 -10.62
N GLY A 114 -7.79 2.94 -11.28
CA GLY A 114 -7.74 2.83 -12.74
C GLY A 114 -8.55 1.64 -13.28
N TYR A 115 -9.08 1.78 -14.50
CA TYR A 115 -9.81 0.72 -15.21
C TYR A 115 -8.96 -0.48 -15.67
N SER A 116 -7.66 -0.54 -15.32
CA SER A 116 -6.72 -1.62 -15.69
C SER A 116 -6.83 -2.13 -17.15
N GLN A 117 -7.17 -1.24 -18.10
CA GLN A 117 -7.53 -1.62 -19.48
C GLN A 117 -6.41 -2.30 -20.26
N ARG A 118 -5.16 -2.18 -19.80
CA ARG A 118 -3.98 -2.80 -20.42
C ARG A 118 -3.65 -4.19 -19.90
N LEU A 119 -4.23 -4.59 -18.76
CA LEU A 119 -3.99 -5.91 -18.16
C LEU A 119 -5.33 -6.49 -17.66
N PRO A 120 -6.06 -7.24 -18.52
CA PRO A 120 -7.39 -7.74 -18.20
C PRO A 120 -7.45 -8.58 -16.92
N ASN A 121 -6.41 -9.37 -16.63
CA ASN A 121 -6.31 -10.16 -15.40
C ASN A 121 -6.21 -9.30 -14.12
N ALA A 122 -5.73 -8.05 -14.20
CA ALA A 122 -5.72 -7.10 -13.08
C ALA A 122 -7.00 -6.25 -13.00
N SER A 123 -7.96 -6.46 -13.90
CA SER A 123 -9.23 -5.72 -13.93
C SER A 123 -10.17 -6.15 -12.79
N ALA A 124 -10.18 -7.44 -12.45
CA ALA A 124 -11.09 -7.97 -11.44
C ALA A 124 -10.71 -7.63 -9.99
N LEU A 125 -9.40 -7.59 -9.68
CA LEU A 125 -8.88 -7.34 -8.33
C LEU A 125 -8.16 -5.99 -8.19
N GLY A 126 -7.94 -5.26 -9.28
CA GLY A 126 -7.12 -4.05 -9.29
C GLY A 126 -5.62 -4.32 -9.37
N LYS A 127 -4.88 -3.31 -9.83
CA LYS A 127 -3.41 -3.38 -9.94
C LYS A 127 -2.74 -3.65 -8.59
N ILE A 128 -3.22 -2.99 -7.53
CA ILE A 128 -2.61 -3.09 -6.20
C ILE A 128 -2.71 -4.48 -5.56
N PHE A 129 -3.68 -5.31 -5.96
CA PHE A 129 -3.81 -6.70 -5.50
C PHE A 129 -3.39 -7.72 -6.55
N THR A 130 -2.66 -7.29 -7.58
CA THR A 130 -2.13 -8.21 -8.60
C THR A 130 -1.04 -9.07 -7.99
N ALA A 131 -1.14 -10.38 -8.19
CA ALA A 131 -0.15 -11.36 -7.75
C ALA A 131 1.18 -11.18 -8.49
N LEU A 132 2.28 -11.24 -7.75
CA LEU A 132 3.65 -11.20 -8.27
C LEU A 132 4.22 -12.62 -8.35
N PRO A 133 5.11 -12.95 -9.30
CA PRO A 133 5.76 -14.26 -9.36
C PRO A 133 6.87 -14.38 -8.29
N LEU A 134 6.58 -13.99 -7.05
CA LEU A 134 7.51 -13.87 -5.93
C LEU A 134 6.80 -14.23 -4.62
N GLY A 135 7.53 -14.84 -3.68
CA GLY A 135 7.04 -15.16 -2.34
C GLY A 135 6.42 -16.54 -2.23
N ASN A 136 6.34 -17.05 -0.98
CA ASN A 136 5.55 -18.22 -0.63
C ASN A 136 4.89 -17.99 0.76
N PRO A 137 3.58 -17.69 0.83
CA PRO A 137 2.63 -17.57 -0.29
C PRO A 137 2.98 -16.41 -1.23
N ILE A 138 2.38 -16.43 -2.43
CA ILE A 138 2.61 -15.42 -3.47
C ILE A 138 2.27 -14.01 -2.94
N TYR A 139 3.21 -13.08 -3.09
CA TYR A 139 3.00 -11.67 -2.76
C TYR A 139 2.11 -10.97 -3.79
N GLN A 140 1.44 -9.91 -3.36
CA GLN A 140 0.76 -9.00 -4.26
C GLN A 140 1.49 -7.65 -4.29
N MET A 141 1.07 -6.80 -5.21
CA MET A 141 1.67 -5.48 -5.38
C MET A 141 1.59 -4.62 -4.11
N LEU A 142 0.55 -4.78 -3.29
CA LEU A 142 0.42 -4.09 -2.01
C LEU A 142 1.63 -4.34 -1.10
N GLU A 143 2.01 -5.60 -0.89
CA GLU A 143 3.18 -5.92 -0.04
C GLU A 143 4.46 -5.34 -0.63
N LEU A 144 4.60 -5.36 -1.96
CA LEU A 144 5.77 -4.79 -2.61
C LEU A 144 5.84 -3.26 -2.40
N LYS A 145 4.73 -2.53 -2.59
CA LYS A 145 4.70 -1.07 -2.35
C LYS A 145 4.98 -0.74 -0.88
N LEU A 146 4.45 -1.53 0.06
CA LEU A 146 4.76 -1.37 1.48
C LEU A 146 6.24 -1.61 1.79
N ALA A 147 6.85 -2.64 1.18
CA ALA A 147 8.27 -2.94 1.35
C ALA A 147 9.16 -1.84 0.76
N MET A 148 8.83 -1.35 -0.43
CA MET A 148 9.62 -0.34 -1.15
C MET A 148 9.76 0.97 -0.40
N TYR A 149 8.74 1.34 0.38
CA TYR A 149 8.74 2.60 1.13
C TYR A 149 8.78 2.41 2.64
N ILE A 150 9.25 1.26 3.12
CA ILE A 150 9.25 0.95 4.54
C ILE A 150 10.10 1.92 5.39
N ASP A 151 11.18 2.45 4.82
CA ASP A 151 12.10 3.33 5.54
C ASP A 151 11.63 4.79 5.58
N PHE A 152 10.63 5.16 4.78
CA PHE A 152 10.18 6.55 4.68
C PHE A 152 9.64 7.07 6.01
N PRO A 153 8.72 6.38 6.72
CA PRO A 153 8.20 6.84 8.01
C PRO A 153 9.27 7.19 9.05
N LEU A 154 10.41 6.48 9.04
CA LEU A 154 11.54 6.74 9.95
C LEU A 154 12.37 7.97 9.55
N ASN A 155 12.35 8.33 8.27
CA ASN A 155 13.21 9.36 7.68
C ASN A 155 12.42 10.59 7.16
N MET A 156 11.11 10.65 7.44
CA MET A 156 10.25 11.75 7.03
C MET A 156 9.52 12.37 8.21
N ASN A 157 9.23 13.67 8.11
CA ASN A 157 8.25 14.31 8.98
C ASN A 157 6.83 13.81 8.62
N PRO A 158 5.84 13.97 9.52
CA PRO A 158 4.44 13.78 9.18
C PRO A 158 4.06 14.42 7.85
N GLY A 159 3.33 13.69 7.03
CA GLY A 159 3.10 14.03 5.64
C GLY A 159 2.66 12.84 4.81
N ILE A 160 2.51 13.07 3.51
CA ILE A 160 1.96 12.10 2.58
C ILE A 160 2.99 11.76 1.50
N LEU A 161 3.28 10.47 1.35
CA LEU A 161 3.94 9.94 0.17
C LEU A 161 2.86 9.46 -0.81
N VAL A 162 2.85 10.06 -1.99
CA VAL A 162 1.92 9.69 -3.06
C VAL A 162 2.63 8.79 -4.06
N THR A 163 2.01 7.66 -4.40
CA THR A 163 2.54 6.69 -5.36
C THR A 163 1.41 6.09 -6.20
N CYS A 164 1.74 5.31 -7.22
CA CYS A 164 0.76 4.54 -7.98
C CYS A 164 0.88 3.03 -7.74
N ALA A 165 -0.12 2.29 -8.20
CA ALA A 165 -0.25 0.87 -7.93
C ALA A 165 0.43 -0.05 -8.97
N ASP A 166 1.01 0.48 -10.06
CA ASP A 166 1.56 -0.34 -11.16
C ASP A 166 3.01 -0.02 -11.54
N ASP A 167 3.73 0.69 -10.69
CA ASP A 167 5.16 0.94 -10.81
C ASP A 167 5.98 0.28 -9.71
N ILE A 168 7.26 0.07 -10.04
CA ILE A 168 8.30 -0.35 -9.11
C ILE A 168 9.40 0.70 -9.20
N GLU A 169 9.57 1.46 -8.13
CA GLU A 169 10.63 2.45 -8.00
C GLU A 169 11.81 1.87 -7.23
N LEU A 170 13.00 1.98 -7.82
CA LEU A 170 14.27 1.57 -7.22
C LEU A 170 15.14 2.81 -7.01
N TYR A 171 15.70 2.93 -5.82
CA TYR A 171 16.64 4.00 -5.47
C TYR A 171 18.06 3.46 -5.57
N SER A 172 18.91 4.14 -6.33
CA SER A 172 20.36 3.88 -6.34
C SER A 172 21.01 4.97 -5.50
N ILE A 173 21.63 4.58 -4.39
CA ILE A 173 22.72 5.35 -3.81
C ILE A 173 23.94 5.07 -4.71
N GLY A 174 24.40 6.06 -5.45
CA GLY A 174 25.50 5.88 -6.43
C GLY A 174 26.80 5.40 -5.78
#